data_AF-A0A524ERQ4-F1
#
_entry.id   AF-A0A524ERQ4-F1
#
_cell.length_a   1.000
_cell.length_b   1.000
_cell.length_c   1.000
_cell.angle_alpha   90.00
_cell.angle_beta   90.00
_cell.angle_gamma   90.00
#
_symmetry.space_group_name_H-M   'P 1'
#
loop_
_entity.id
_entity.type
_entity.pdbx_description
1 polymer ?
#
loop_
_entity_poly.entity_id
_entity_poly.type
_entity_poly.pdbx_seq_one_letter_code
_entity_poly.pdbx_strand_id
1 'polypeptide(L)'
;MNNEQNKFDEGNSKRSLILKLIFLIVNIVILIYLYYLLSTFGANPLLISLILLFVFLTILGPFLKSKRKTYYSSIFPEKKRRKKEEYALIKKQSKRVLSQETQKRKIPDINLDFQYRKSTIRKCSNCGMIVANFVKKCPICGEEIKD
;
A
#
# COMPACT_ATOMS: atom_id res chain seq x y z
N MET A 1 28.59 10.68 -13.92
CA MET A 1 27.27 10.02 -13.94
C MET A 1 26.26 10.59 -12.93
N ASN A 2 26.42 11.83 -12.44
CA ASN A 2 25.52 12.43 -11.42
C ASN A 2 24.44 13.38 -12.00
N ASN A 3 24.47 13.67 -13.31
CA ASN A 3 23.56 14.65 -13.92
C ASN A 3 22.20 14.08 -14.37
N GLU A 4 22.05 12.77 -14.56
CA GLU A 4 20.78 12.19 -15.04
C GLU A 4 19.75 11.94 -13.93
N GLN A 5 20.18 11.72 -12.68
CA GLN A 5 19.25 11.47 -11.57
C GLN A 5 18.50 12.73 -11.13
N ASN A 6 19.10 13.93 -11.26
CA ASN A 6 18.43 15.19 -10.91
C ASN A 6 17.27 15.55 -11.86
N LYS A 7 17.32 15.14 -13.14
CA LYS A 7 16.26 15.46 -14.12
C LYS A 7 14.94 14.72 -13.87
N PHE A 8 14.99 13.53 -13.27
CA PHE A 8 13.81 12.68 -13.10
C PHE A 8 12.94 13.10 -11.90
N ASP A 9 13.57 13.60 -10.83
CA ASP A 9 12.85 14.08 -9.64
C ASP A 9 12.17 15.45 -9.88
N GLU A 10 12.74 16.30 -10.75
CA GLU A 10 12.15 17.60 -11.11
C GLU A 10 10.85 17.47 -11.91
N GLY A 11 10.76 16.49 -12.81
CA GLY A 11 9.60 16.28 -13.68
C GLY A 11 8.33 15.87 -12.94
N ASN A 12 8.46 15.06 -11.88
CA ASN A 12 7.31 14.63 -11.08
C ASN A 12 6.77 15.73 -10.15
N SER A 13 7.65 16.63 -9.67
CA SER A 13 7.23 17.79 -8.88
C SER A 13 6.38 18.76 -9.71
N LYS A 14 6.83 19.11 -10.92
CA LYS A 14 6.13 20.02 -11.84
C LYS A 14 4.75 19.50 -12.25
N ARG A 15 4.63 18.20 -12.56
CA ARG A 15 3.34 17.55 -12.87
C ARG A 15 2.35 17.63 -11.71
N SER A 16 2.81 17.44 -10.48
CA SER A 16 1.93 17.54 -9.30
C SER A 16 1.44 18.96 -9.04
N LEU A 17 2.26 19.98 -9.35
CA LEU A 17 1.88 21.39 -9.26
C LEU A 17 0.89 21.77 -10.36
N ILE A 18 1.10 21.28 -11.59
CA ILE A 18 0.18 21.50 -12.71
C ILE A 18 -1.20 20.88 -12.42
N LEU A 19 -1.25 19.64 -11.91
CA LEU A 19 -2.52 19.00 -11.53
C LEU A 19 -3.26 19.77 -10.43
N LYS A 20 -2.52 20.26 -9.43
CA LYS A 20 -3.07 21.13 -8.38
C LYS A 20 -3.65 22.43 -8.93
N LEU A 21 -2.98 23.03 -9.90
CA LEU A 21 -3.38 24.28 -10.54
C LEU A 21 -4.62 24.07 -11.43
N ILE A 22 -4.66 22.98 -12.21
CA ILE A 22 -5.84 22.58 -12.99
C ILE A 22 -7.04 22.35 -12.06
N PHE A 23 -6.85 21.62 -10.97
CA PHE A 23 -7.92 21.37 -9.99
C PHE A 23 -8.45 22.67 -9.38
N LEU A 24 -7.57 23.63 -9.09
CA LEU A 24 -7.94 24.94 -8.56
C LEU A 24 -8.73 25.76 -9.59
N ILE A 25 -8.31 25.78 -10.86
CA ILE A 25 -9.05 26.48 -11.93
C ILE A 25 -10.45 25.89 -12.09
N VAL A 26 -10.57 24.56 -12.20
CA VAL A 26 -11.86 23.88 -12.32
C VAL A 26 -12.75 24.22 -11.13
N ASN A 27 -12.18 24.27 -9.93
CA ASN A 27 -12.91 24.64 -8.73
C ASN A 27 -13.48 26.08 -8.78
N ILE A 28 -12.67 27.04 -9.22
CA ILE A 28 -13.11 28.43 -9.39
C ILE A 28 -14.27 28.52 -10.38
N VAL A 29 -14.19 27.81 -11.51
CA VAL A 29 -15.28 27.79 -12.52
C VAL A 29 -16.58 27.26 -11.91
N ILE A 30 -16.51 26.18 -11.11
CA ILE A 30 -17.67 25.61 -10.41
C ILE A 30 -18.26 26.63 -9.42
N LEU A 31 -17.42 27.35 -8.66
CA LEU A 31 -17.89 28.35 -7.70
C LEU A 31 -18.56 29.53 -8.39
N ILE A 32 -18.02 30.00 -9.51
CA ILE A 32 -18.63 31.07 -10.32
C ILE A 32 -19.98 30.60 -10.85
N TYR A 33 -20.07 29.38 -11.37
CA TYR A 33 -21.34 28.83 -11.86
C TYR A 33 -22.38 28.73 -10.74
N LEU A 34 -21.97 28.23 -9.57
CA LEU A 34 -22.83 28.14 -8.38
C LEU A 34 -23.32 29.53 -7.94
N TYR A 35 -22.45 30.55 -7.98
CA TYR A 35 -22.82 31.93 -7.67
C TYR A 35 -23.93 32.45 -8.60
N TYR A 36 -23.76 32.29 -9.91
CA TYR A 36 -24.78 32.71 -10.87
C TYR A 36 -26.11 31.98 -10.65
N LEU A 37 -26.04 30.66 -10.41
CA LEU A 37 -27.22 29.85 -10.12
C LEU A 37 -27.98 30.35 -8.89
N LEU A 38 -27.30 30.63 -7.78
CA LEU A 38 -27.96 31.14 -6.58
C LEU A 38 -28.48 32.57 -6.76
N SER A 39 -27.78 33.38 -7.55
CA SER A 39 -28.19 34.76 -7.85
C SER A 39 -29.48 34.79 -8.68
N THR A 40 -29.64 33.88 -9.65
CA THR A 40 -30.89 33.79 -10.45
C THR A 40 -32.10 33.35 -9.62
N PHE A 41 -31.89 32.60 -8.54
CA PHE A 41 -32.96 32.24 -7.59
C PHE A 41 -33.34 33.37 -6.64
N GLY A 42 -32.72 34.55 -6.75
CA GLY A 42 -33.04 35.70 -5.90
C GLY A 42 -32.61 35.51 -4.44
N ALA A 43 -31.63 34.64 -4.18
CA ALA A 43 -31.12 34.44 -2.84
C ALA A 43 -30.43 35.71 -2.32
N ASN A 44 -30.53 35.94 -1.00
CA ASN A 44 -29.85 37.07 -0.36
C ASN A 44 -28.34 37.00 -0.60
N PRO A 45 -27.68 38.09 -1.04
CA PRO A 45 -26.25 38.08 -1.38
C PRO A 45 -25.36 37.67 -0.20
N LEU A 46 -25.80 37.93 1.03
CA LEU A 46 -25.13 37.48 2.26
C LEU A 46 -25.16 35.96 2.45
N LEU A 47 -26.27 35.30 2.10
CA LEU A 47 -26.35 33.84 2.16
C LEU A 47 -25.50 33.20 1.07
N ILE A 48 -25.52 33.79 -0.13
CA ILE A 48 -24.71 33.35 -1.26
C ILE A 48 -23.22 33.38 -0.89
N SER A 49 -22.73 34.48 -0.30
CA SER A 49 -21.33 34.60 0.09
C SER A 49 -20.92 33.63 1.20
N LEU A 50 -21.80 33.39 2.19
CA LEU A 50 -21.56 32.43 3.27
C LEU A 50 -21.41 30.99 2.73
N ILE A 51 -22.31 30.59 1.84
CA ILE A 51 -22.28 29.25 1.22
C ILE A 51 -21.02 29.09 0.35
N LEU A 52 -20.68 30.10 -0.45
CA LEU A 52 -19.46 30.10 -1.26
C LEU A 52 -18.19 29.96 -0.41
N LEU A 53 -18.10 30.71 0.69
CA LEU A 53 -16.98 30.64 1.61
C LEU A 53 -16.87 29.25 2.24
N PHE A 54 -17.99 28.65 2.64
CA PHE A 54 -18.00 27.31 3.19
C PHE A 54 -17.53 26.25 2.18
N VAL A 55 -18.05 26.29 0.95
CA VAL A 55 -17.64 25.38 -0.13
C VAL A 55 -16.16 25.57 -0.47
N PHE A 56 -15.68 26.80 -0.52
CA PHE A 56 -14.26 27.10 -0.75
C PHE A 56 -13.35 26.50 0.34
N LEU A 57 -13.71 26.65 1.61
CA LEU A 57 -12.93 26.15 2.74
C LEU A 57 -12.88 24.61 2.80
N THR A 58 -13.98 23.93 2.49
CA THR A 58 -14.02 22.46 2.46
C THR A 58 -13.06 21.88 1.41
N ILE A 59 -12.89 22.57 0.29
CA ILE A 59 -12.04 22.14 -0.82
C ILE A 59 -10.57 22.50 -0.59
N LEU A 60 -10.30 23.57 0.17
CA LEU A 60 -8.95 23.90 0.63
C LEU A 60 -8.40 22.90 1.65
N GLY A 61 -9.24 22.20 2.42
CA GLY A 61 -8.80 21.24 3.43
C GLY A 61 -7.82 20.15 2.92
N PRO A 62 -8.14 19.43 1.82
CA PRO A 62 -7.22 18.51 1.16
C PRO A 62 -5.93 19.16 0.67
N PHE A 63 -5.97 20.44 0.28
CA PHE A 63 -4.83 21.19 -0.24
C PHE A 63 -3.87 21.63 0.88
N LEU A 64 -4.43 22.04 2.02
CA LEU A 64 -3.72 22.47 3.24
C LEU A 64 -3.21 21.29 4.06
N LYS A 65 -3.56 20.05 3.71
CA LYS A 65 -2.96 18.83 4.29
C LYS A 65 -1.51 18.71 3.81
N SER A 66 -0.65 19.58 4.35
CA SER A 66 0.79 19.51 4.20
C SER A 66 1.25 18.11 4.59
N LYS A 67 2.14 17.53 3.78
CA LYS A 67 2.71 16.19 4.01
C LYS A 67 3.50 16.23 5.31
N ARG A 68 2.83 16.12 6.46
CA ARG A 68 3.48 15.90 7.75
C ARG A 68 4.24 14.59 7.59
N LYS A 69 5.58 14.67 7.58
CA LYS A 69 6.43 13.48 7.60
C LYS A 69 5.97 12.68 8.81
N THR A 70 5.39 11.50 8.58
CA THR A 70 5.06 10.58 9.67
C THR A 70 6.32 10.39 10.50
N TYR A 71 6.22 10.54 11.82
CA TYR A 71 7.34 10.44 12.78
C TYR A 71 8.17 9.16 12.54
N TYR A 72 7.53 8.10 12.06
CA TYR A 72 8.17 6.84 11.64
C TYR A 72 9.26 7.00 10.55
N SER A 73 9.13 7.99 9.67
CA SER A 73 10.08 8.27 8.60
C SER A 73 11.32 9.05 9.04
N SER A 74 11.29 9.71 10.21
CA SER A 74 12.47 10.34 10.81
C SER A 74 13.27 9.36 11.67
N ILE A 75 12.63 8.36 12.27
CA ILE A 75 13.30 7.35 13.10
C ILE A 75 14.11 6.36 12.23
N PHE A 76 13.66 6.06 11.01
CA PHE A 76 14.31 5.07 10.14
C PHE A 76 14.69 5.63 8.75
N PRO A 77 15.64 6.58 8.67
CA PRO A 77 16.07 7.17 7.39
C PRO A 77 16.75 6.13 6.47
N GLU A 78 17.38 5.10 7.04
CA GLU A 78 18.12 4.07 6.28
C GLU A 78 17.24 3.17 5.42
N LYS A 79 15.96 2.98 5.79
CA LYS A 79 15.06 2.07 5.06
C LYS A 79 14.81 2.53 3.62
N LYS A 80 14.92 3.84 3.36
CA LYS A 80 14.77 4.43 2.02
C LYS A 80 16.05 4.27 1.18
N ARG A 81 17.23 4.27 1.81
CA ARG A 81 18.54 4.08 1.16
C ARG A 81 18.75 2.62 0.77
N ARG A 82 18.48 1.68 1.69
CA ARG A 82 18.58 0.23 1.42
C ARG A 82 17.74 -0.19 0.23
N LYS A 83 16.50 0.28 0.12
CA LYS A 83 15.65 -0.04 -1.04
C LYS A 83 16.28 0.43 -2.36
N LYS A 84 16.78 1.67 -2.44
CA LYS A 84 17.41 2.17 -3.68
C LYS A 84 18.64 1.33 -4.08
N GLU A 85 19.46 0.94 -3.11
CA GLU A 85 20.66 0.12 -3.33
C GLU A 85 20.28 -1.30 -3.77
N GLU A 86 19.29 -1.91 -3.12
CA GLU A 86 18.76 -3.25 -3.45
C GLU A 86 18.15 -3.29 -4.86
N TYR A 87 17.32 -2.30 -5.22
CA TYR A 87 16.78 -2.17 -6.59
C TYR A 87 17.88 -1.98 -7.64
N ALA A 88 18.95 -1.24 -7.32
CA ALA A 88 20.07 -1.05 -8.24
C ALA A 88 20.88 -2.34 -8.45
N LEU A 89 21.05 -3.15 -7.40
CA LEU A 89 21.71 -4.46 -7.47
C LEU A 89 20.89 -5.45 -8.31
N ILE A 90 19.58 -5.55 -8.06
CA ILE A 90 18.67 -6.41 -8.83
C ILE A 90 18.65 -6.01 -10.32
N LYS A 91 18.62 -4.70 -10.62
CA LYS A 91 18.65 -4.20 -12.01
C LYS A 91 19.97 -4.54 -12.71
N LYS A 92 21.11 -4.49 -12.00
CA LYS A 92 22.41 -4.90 -12.55
C LYS A 92 22.49 -6.41 -12.77
N GLN A 93 21.95 -7.21 -11.85
CA GLN A 93 21.91 -8.67 -11.99
C GLN A 93 21.00 -9.09 -13.15
N SER A 94 19.80 -8.51 -13.27
CA SER A 94 18.89 -8.79 -14.39
C SER A 94 19.51 -8.47 -15.76
N LYS A 95 20.27 -7.37 -15.89
CA LYS A 95 21.02 -7.06 -17.12
C LYS A 95 22.10 -8.08 -17.45
N ARG A 96 22.75 -8.70 -16.45
CA ARG A 96 23.78 -9.74 -16.64
C ARG A 96 23.17 -11.10 -16.98
N VAL A 97 22.00 -11.42 -16.40
CA VAL A 97 21.29 -12.68 -16.65
C VAL A 97 20.68 -12.73 -18.05
N LEU A 98 20.17 -11.61 -18.56
CA LEU A 98 19.66 -11.51 -19.95
C LEU A 98 20.74 -11.76 -21.01
N SER A 99 22.03 -11.62 -20.65
CA SER A 99 23.17 -11.90 -21.55
C SER A 99 23.58 -13.38 -21.55
N GLN A 100 23.09 -14.19 -20.61
CA GLN A 100 23.52 -15.59 -20.41
C GLN A 100 22.40 -16.62 -20.70
N GLU A 101 21.20 -16.18 -21.05
CA GLU A 101 20.06 -17.05 -21.36
C GLU A 101 20.08 -17.58 -22.81
N THR A 102 21.07 -18.41 -23.14
CA THR A 102 20.94 -19.40 -24.23
C THR A 102 21.24 -20.83 -23.77
N GLN A 103 21.49 -21.06 -22.49
CA GLN A 103 21.66 -22.42 -21.98
C GLN A 103 20.43 -22.84 -21.17
N LYS A 104 19.51 -23.54 -21.84
CA LYS A 104 18.41 -24.30 -21.24
C LYS A 104 18.96 -25.15 -20.09
N ARG A 105 18.83 -24.68 -18.86
CA ARG A 105 19.13 -25.49 -17.68
C ARG A 105 18.07 -26.59 -17.63
N LYS A 106 18.50 -27.84 -17.86
CA LYS A 106 17.68 -29.01 -17.57
C LYS A 106 17.35 -28.96 -16.08
N ILE A 107 16.07 -28.79 -15.77
CA ILE A 107 15.55 -28.89 -14.41
C ILE A 107 15.76 -30.36 -14.01
N PRO A 108 16.57 -30.67 -12.98
CA PRO A 108 16.69 -32.04 -12.51
C PRO A 108 15.33 -32.50 -12.00
N ASP A 109 14.96 -33.73 -12.31
CA ASP A 109 13.69 -34.31 -11.90
C ASP A 109 13.66 -34.40 -10.37
N ILE A 110 12.80 -33.59 -9.74
CA ILE A 110 12.68 -33.52 -8.28
C ILE A 110 11.73 -34.62 -7.88
N ASN A 111 12.27 -35.68 -7.26
CA ASN A 111 11.44 -36.75 -6.70
C ASN A 111 10.70 -36.22 -5.46
N LEU A 112 9.37 -36.17 -5.54
CA LEU A 112 8.46 -35.68 -4.50
C LEU A 112 7.97 -36.78 -3.55
N ASP A 113 8.63 -37.94 -3.49
CA ASP A 113 8.31 -39.02 -2.55
C ASP A 113 8.72 -38.65 -1.11
N PHE A 114 7.98 -37.71 -0.53
CA PHE A 114 8.08 -37.39 0.89
C PHE A 114 7.19 -38.35 1.68
N GLN A 115 7.82 -39.22 2.48
CA GLN A 115 7.11 -39.96 3.52
C GLN A 115 6.78 -39.00 4.66
N TYR A 116 5.55 -38.48 4.68
CA TYR A 116 5.06 -37.63 5.75
C TYR A 116 5.07 -38.42 7.07
N ARG A 117 5.79 -37.90 8.07
CA ARG A 117 5.78 -38.47 9.43
C ARG A 117 4.37 -38.42 10.02
N LYS A 118 4.04 -39.39 10.87
CA LYS A 118 2.75 -39.47 11.60
C LYS A 118 2.39 -38.11 12.23
N SER A 119 1.11 -37.76 12.21
CA SER A 119 0.64 -36.46 12.69
C SER A 119 1.02 -36.22 14.16
N THR A 120 1.52 -35.02 14.45
CA THR A 120 1.92 -34.60 15.82
C THR A 120 0.72 -34.37 16.73
N ILE A 121 -0.47 -34.22 16.15
CA ILE A 121 -1.73 -33.93 16.83
C ILE A 121 -2.79 -34.98 16.47
N ARG A 122 -3.70 -35.21 17.42
CA ARG A 122 -4.88 -36.06 17.32
C ARG A 122 -6.09 -35.31 17.87
N LYS A 123 -7.29 -35.81 17.60
CA LYS A 123 -8.54 -35.27 18.10
C LYS A 123 -9.16 -36.26 19.09
N CYS A 124 -9.62 -35.79 20.23
CA CYS A 124 -10.38 -36.62 21.17
C CYS A 124 -11.73 -37.01 20.54
N SER A 125 -12.04 -38.31 20.56
CA SER A 125 -13.29 -38.88 20.02
C SER A 125 -14.54 -38.42 20.78
N ASN A 126 -14.41 -38.14 22.07
CA ASN A 126 -15.54 -37.74 22.92
C ASN A 126 -15.83 -36.24 22.87
N CYS A 127 -14.86 -35.39 23.26
CA CYS A 127 -15.09 -33.94 23.36
C CYS A 127 -14.56 -33.11 22.18
N GLY A 128 -13.88 -33.73 21.22
CA GLY A 128 -13.39 -33.05 20.02
C GLY A 128 -12.17 -32.14 20.21
N MET A 129 -11.56 -32.11 21.40
CA MET A 129 -10.35 -31.34 21.67
C MET A 129 -9.15 -31.87 20.87
N ILE A 130 -8.35 -30.95 20.33
CA ILE A 130 -7.07 -31.25 19.67
C ILE A 130 -6.00 -31.42 20.75
N VAL A 131 -5.34 -32.57 20.73
CA VAL A 131 -4.36 -33.00 21.73
C VAL A 131 -3.09 -33.50 21.03
N ALA A 132 -1.94 -33.31 21.66
CA ALA A 132 -0.69 -33.81 21.12
C ALA A 132 -0.64 -35.34 21.20
N ASN A 133 0.04 -35.99 20.25
CA ASN A 133 0.10 -37.45 20.12
C ASN A 133 0.68 -38.17 21.37
N PHE A 134 1.50 -37.48 22.18
CA PHE A 134 2.05 -38.04 23.42
C PHE A 134 1.08 -38.07 24.61
N VAL A 135 -0.08 -37.42 24.49
CA VAL A 135 -1.07 -37.34 25.56
C VAL A 135 -2.01 -38.56 25.48
N LYS A 136 -2.04 -39.37 26.55
CA LYS A 136 -2.87 -40.60 26.59
C LYS A 136 -4.32 -40.36 27.00
N LYS A 137 -4.59 -39.31 27.78
CA LYS A 137 -5.92 -38.97 28.30
C LYS A 137 -6.29 -37.54 27.98
N CYS A 138 -7.52 -37.31 27.56
CA CYS A 138 -8.00 -35.97 27.27
C CYS A 138 -8.03 -35.12 28.55
N PRO A 139 -7.44 -33.91 28.56
CA PRO A 139 -7.46 -33.05 29.74
C PRO A 139 -8.85 -32.46 30.06
N ILE A 140 -9.81 -32.55 29.13
CA ILE A 140 -11.17 -32.03 29.31
C ILE A 140 -12.15 -33.11 29.76
N CYS A 141 -12.21 -34.24 29.06
CA CYS A 141 -13.18 -35.30 29.37
C CYS A 141 -12.58 -36.48 30.14
N GLY A 142 -11.26 -36.51 30.35
CA GLY A 142 -10.57 -37.59 31.08
C GLY A 142 -10.47 -38.92 30.32
N GLU A 143 -11.11 -39.05 29.16
CA GLU A 143 -11.17 -40.28 28.40
C GLU A 143 -9.87 -40.56 27.63
N GLU A 144 -9.59 -41.85 27.41
CA GLU A 144 -8.39 -42.30 26.70
C GLU A 144 -8.47 -42.00 25.20
N ILE A 145 -7.39 -41.43 24.66
CA ILE A 145 -7.29 -41.08 23.24
C ILE A 145 -6.89 -42.33 22.49
N LYS A 146 -7.88 -42.99 21.87
CA LYS A 146 -7.67 -44.12 20.96
C LYS A 146 -7.10 -43.60 19.64
N ASP A 147 -6.10 -44.31 19.12
CA ASP A 147 -5.42 -44.03 17.84
C ASP A 147 -6.38 -44.05 16.64
#